data_AF-A0ABD1JZV7-F1
#
_entry.id   AF-A0ABD1JZV7-F1
#
_cell.length_a   1.000
_cell.length_b   1.000
_cell.length_c   1.000
_cell.angle_alpha   90.00
_cell.angle_beta   90.00
_cell.angle_gamma   90.00
#
_symmetry.space_group_name_H-M   'P 1'
#
loop_
_entity.id
_entity.type
_entity.pdbx_description
1 polymer ?
#
loop_
_entity_poly.entity_id
_entity_poly.type
_entity_poly.pdbx_seq_one_letter_code
_entity_poly.pdbx_strand_id
1 'polypeptide(L)'
;MIHELQFLGLIDKNDQADQRSCLICGDRATGLHYGIISCEGCKGFFKRSICNKRVYRCSRDKNCEMSRKQRNRCQYCRLLKCLQMGMNRKAIREDGMPGGRNKSIGPVQISDEEIERIMSGQEFKEEANMPDQTWSNNGDSSDHSSPGNGVSEGNQPSPASTLSSIRSVEMNGYTTALREQYISNAVTTHYQFLPHLFSYATQPRSLYPQSHTLISQLVAAEELVPLGTPMLIEEGYRVTQVELFALLCRLADELLFRQIAWIKKLPFFCELTIEDYTCLLSSTWQELILLACLTIYSAQILGDLADVTAKYTPSDEELQGFSEDGMEVMEKLIYLFRKFHQLKVSNEEYACMKAINFLNQDIRGVTSVSQLEQLNKRYWYVCQDFTECKYPHQPKRFPEIMMCLPEIRCIAGKLVNVPLEQLPLLFKAVLHSCKSSLNGTYRSMGPSPPVPKGTAPAN
;
A
#
# COMPACT_ATOMS: atom_id res chain seq x y z
N MET A 1 21.49 21.11 6.27
CA MET A 1 20.93 19.99 7.06
C MET A 1 21.11 18.71 6.26
N ILE A 2 22.35 18.22 6.19
CA ILE A 2 22.75 16.96 5.52
C ILE A 2 23.85 16.38 6.41
N HIS A 3 23.46 15.64 7.45
CA HIS A 3 24.36 14.89 8.34
C HIS A 3 23.50 14.08 9.31
N GLU A 4 23.21 12.80 8.99
CA GLU A 4 22.91 11.69 9.93
C GLU A 4 22.51 10.39 9.18
N LEU A 5 23.37 9.91 8.27
CA LEU A 5 23.26 8.57 7.68
C LEU A 5 24.60 7.84 7.76
N GLN A 6 24.98 7.44 8.98
CA GLN A 6 25.99 6.42 9.23
C GLN A 6 25.55 5.53 10.40
N PHE A 7 24.62 4.60 10.14
CA PHE A 7 24.52 3.38 10.95
C PHE A 7 24.07 2.20 10.09
N LEU A 8 24.67 1.03 10.35
CA LEU A 8 24.36 -0.27 9.76
C LEU A 8 24.69 -0.45 8.27
N GLY A 9 25.99 -0.41 7.95
CA GLY A 9 26.51 -1.30 6.92
C GLY A 9 26.49 -2.75 7.44
N LEU A 10 25.77 -3.63 6.74
CA LEU A 10 25.99 -5.08 6.64
C LEU A 10 24.90 -5.69 5.74
N ILE A 11 25.25 -5.99 4.49
CA ILE A 11 24.91 -7.22 3.76
C ILE A 11 25.76 -7.19 2.49
N ASP A 12 26.72 -8.11 2.43
CA ASP A 12 27.55 -8.35 1.25
C ASP A 12 26.68 -8.98 0.14
N LYS A 13 26.86 -8.55 -1.11
CA LYS A 13 26.19 -9.16 -2.27
C LYS A 13 27.03 -10.32 -2.75
N ASN A 14 26.68 -11.55 -2.37
CA ASN A 14 27.17 -12.72 -3.09
C ASN A 14 26.07 -13.76 -3.32
N ASP A 15 26.08 -14.33 -4.52
CA ASP A 15 25.03 -15.16 -5.06
C ASP A 15 25.38 -16.63 -4.83
N GLN A 16 24.65 -17.30 -3.93
CA GLN A 16 24.73 -18.76 -3.82
C GLN A 16 23.41 -19.35 -3.32
N ALA A 17 22.69 -19.99 -4.24
CA ALA A 17 21.48 -20.73 -3.94
C ALA A 17 21.78 -22.09 -3.28
N ASP A 18 22.20 -22.09 -2.01
CA ASP A 18 22.16 -23.31 -1.21
C ASP A 18 21.81 -23.12 0.28
N GLN A 19 20.99 -24.04 0.76
CA GLN A 19 20.76 -24.41 2.16
C GLN A 19 20.54 -23.33 3.25
N ARG A 20 19.42 -22.59 3.18
CA ARG A 20 18.95 -21.74 4.30
C ARG A 20 18.81 -22.56 5.62
N SER A 21 19.38 -22.04 6.72
CA SER A 21 19.34 -22.66 8.05
C SER A 21 18.27 -22.06 8.96
N CYS A 22 17.78 -22.84 9.93
CA CYS A 22 16.72 -22.42 10.86
C CYS A 22 17.27 -21.49 11.94
N LEU A 23 16.82 -20.24 11.95
CA LEU A 23 17.26 -19.18 12.87
C LEU A 23 17.10 -19.53 14.37
N ILE A 24 16.22 -20.48 14.70
CA ILE A 24 16.00 -20.94 16.07
C ILE A 24 17.03 -21.96 16.54
N CYS A 25 17.49 -22.88 15.67
CA CYS A 25 18.23 -24.08 16.11
C CYS A 25 19.26 -24.66 15.12
N GLY A 26 19.56 -23.97 14.02
CA GLY A 26 20.55 -24.39 13.01
C GLY A 26 20.16 -25.60 12.16
N ASP A 27 18.99 -26.22 12.39
CA ASP A 27 18.46 -27.30 11.56
C ASP A 27 18.10 -26.81 10.14
N ARG A 28 18.00 -27.72 9.15
CA ARG A 28 17.68 -27.31 7.76
C ARG A 28 16.32 -26.63 7.70
N ALA A 29 16.25 -25.39 7.20
CA ALA A 29 14.98 -24.67 7.08
C ALA A 29 14.15 -25.23 5.92
N THR A 30 12.82 -25.17 6.06
CA THR A 30 11.87 -25.57 5.00
C THR A 30 11.17 -24.38 4.36
N GLY A 31 11.36 -23.17 4.89
CA GLY A 31 10.81 -21.93 4.35
C GLY A 31 10.66 -20.85 5.41
N LEU A 32 9.90 -19.81 5.05
CA LEU A 32 9.37 -18.84 6.00
C LEU A 32 8.17 -19.45 6.72
N HIS A 33 8.19 -19.44 8.05
CA HIS A 33 7.04 -19.82 8.89
C HIS A 33 6.85 -18.76 9.98
N TYR A 34 5.64 -18.22 10.09
CA TYR A 34 5.25 -17.19 11.07
C TYR A 34 6.20 -15.97 11.12
N GLY A 35 6.72 -15.51 9.98
CA GLY A 35 7.61 -14.36 9.90
C GLY A 35 9.07 -14.69 9.52
N ILE A 36 9.55 -15.91 9.83
CA ILE A 36 11.01 -16.17 9.86
C ILE A 36 11.42 -17.47 9.18
N ILE A 37 12.68 -17.53 8.72
CA ILE A 37 13.29 -18.73 8.16
C ILE A 37 13.45 -19.79 9.27
N SER A 38 12.72 -20.90 9.16
CA SER A 38 12.74 -21.96 10.17
C SER A 38 12.46 -23.35 9.61
N CYS A 39 12.70 -24.37 10.44
CA CYS A 39 12.41 -25.76 10.13
C CYS A 39 11.03 -26.17 10.65
N GLU A 40 10.44 -27.23 10.06
CA GLU A 40 9.16 -27.82 10.49
C GLU A 40 9.10 -28.11 12.00
N GLY A 41 10.23 -28.53 12.58
CA GLY A 41 10.32 -28.81 14.02
C GLY A 41 10.07 -27.58 14.91
N CYS A 42 10.48 -26.39 14.48
CA CYS A 42 10.25 -25.14 15.23
C CYS A 42 8.92 -24.48 14.88
N LYS A 43 8.51 -24.51 13.60
CA LYS A 43 7.15 -24.17 13.16
C LYS A 43 6.07 -24.91 13.96
N GLY A 44 6.16 -26.25 14.03
CA GLY A 44 5.19 -27.07 14.75
C GLY A 44 5.24 -26.87 16.27
N PHE A 45 6.42 -26.59 16.83
CA PHE A 45 6.56 -26.23 18.24
C PHE A 45 5.88 -24.89 18.56
N PHE A 46 6.17 -23.84 17.79
CA PHE A 46 5.59 -22.51 17.97
C PHE A 46 4.05 -22.55 17.89
N LYS A 47 3.50 -23.17 16.82
CA LYS A 47 2.03 -23.34 16.68
C LYS A 47 1.41 -24.00 17.92
N ARG A 48 1.97 -25.12 18.39
CA ARG A 48 1.43 -25.84 19.57
C ARG A 48 1.62 -25.07 20.87
N SER A 49 2.61 -24.19 20.97
CA SER A 49 2.83 -23.38 22.18
C SER A 49 1.77 -22.29 22.28
N ILE A 50 1.51 -21.58 21.17
CA ILE A 50 0.49 -20.51 21.11
C ILE A 50 -0.94 -21.09 21.14
N CYS A 51 -1.32 -21.99 20.23
CA CYS A 51 -2.70 -22.51 20.15
C CYS A 51 -3.18 -23.18 21.45
N ASN A 52 -2.29 -23.85 22.17
CA ASN A 52 -2.63 -24.53 23.43
C ASN A 52 -2.26 -23.70 24.67
N LYS A 53 -2.04 -22.38 24.50
CA LYS A 53 -1.79 -21.40 25.58
C LYS A 53 -0.75 -21.89 26.61
N ARG A 54 0.37 -22.46 26.12
CA ARG A 54 1.34 -23.21 26.93
C ARG A 54 2.33 -22.30 27.64
N VAL A 55 2.26 -22.29 28.97
CA VAL A 55 3.28 -21.69 29.84
C VAL A 55 4.37 -22.72 30.16
N TYR A 56 5.62 -22.39 29.85
CA TYR A 56 6.80 -23.21 30.15
C TYR A 56 7.60 -22.62 31.31
N ARG A 57 8.49 -23.41 31.92
CA ARG A 57 9.48 -22.93 32.90
C ARG A 57 10.88 -23.40 32.50
N CYS A 58 11.89 -22.58 32.77
CA CYS A 58 13.29 -22.99 32.66
C CYS A 58 13.78 -23.55 34.00
N SER A 59 14.54 -24.64 33.98
CA SER A 59 15.22 -25.21 35.17
C SER A 59 16.66 -24.71 35.32
N ARG A 60 16.98 -23.59 34.67
CA ARG A 60 18.30 -22.93 34.56
C ARG A 60 18.08 -21.43 34.36
N ASP A 61 19.14 -20.69 34.09
CA ASP A 61 19.21 -19.23 34.01
C ASP A 61 18.61 -18.63 32.71
N LYS A 62 17.53 -19.22 32.19
CA LYS A 62 16.81 -18.81 30.96
C LYS A 62 17.64 -18.74 29.66
N ASN A 63 18.94 -19.01 29.69
CA ASN A 63 19.87 -18.92 28.56
C ASN A 63 20.30 -20.30 28.01
N CYS A 64 19.35 -21.18 27.68
CA CYS A 64 19.68 -22.50 27.15
C CYS A 64 19.96 -22.44 25.63
N GLU A 65 21.15 -22.85 25.22
CA GLU A 65 21.56 -22.91 23.81
C GLU A 65 20.64 -23.81 22.97
N MET A 66 20.11 -23.27 21.86
CA MET A 66 19.22 -23.99 20.94
C MET A 66 19.99 -24.53 19.73
N SER A 67 20.13 -25.85 19.66
CA SER A 67 20.68 -26.57 18.49
C SER A 67 19.80 -27.74 18.08
N ARG A 68 19.95 -28.26 16.85
CA ARG A 68 19.18 -29.40 16.32
C ARG A 68 19.11 -30.59 17.29
N LYS A 69 20.20 -30.88 18.00
CA LYS A 69 20.32 -31.99 18.96
C LYS A 69 19.63 -31.71 20.30
N GLN A 70 19.67 -30.46 20.80
CA GLN A 70 19.26 -30.15 22.19
C GLN A 70 18.07 -29.19 22.35
N ARG A 71 17.46 -28.70 21.26
CA ARG A 71 16.28 -27.82 21.28
C ARG A 71 15.07 -28.35 22.08
N ASN A 72 15.01 -29.66 22.33
CA ASN A 72 13.93 -30.26 23.13
C ASN A 72 14.23 -30.25 24.65
N ARG A 73 15.46 -29.95 25.10
CA ARG A 73 15.86 -29.98 26.52
C ARG A 73 15.22 -28.87 27.37
N CYS A 74 14.89 -27.73 26.76
CA CYS A 74 14.22 -26.62 27.45
C CYS A 74 13.21 -25.95 26.53
N GLN A 75 11.92 -26.19 26.79
CA GLN A 75 10.81 -25.62 26.01
C GLN A 75 10.68 -24.10 26.24
N TYR A 76 10.98 -23.62 27.45
CA TYR A 76 10.98 -22.18 27.77
C TYR A 76 11.96 -21.41 26.86
N CYS A 77 13.25 -21.76 26.88
CA CYS A 77 14.27 -21.05 26.11
C CYS A 77 14.05 -21.20 24.59
N ARG A 78 13.41 -22.30 24.16
CA ARG A 78 13.01 -22.47 22.76
C ARG A 78 11.88 -21.54 22.34
N LEU A 79 10.85 -21.36 23.18
CA LEU A 79 9.75 -20.44 22.88
C LEU A 79 10.23 -18.99 22.95
N LEU A 80 11.02 -18.66 23.98
CA LEU A 80 11.71 -17.38 24.11
C LEU A 80 12.50 -17.05 22.84
N LYS A 81 13.35 -17.97 22.34
CA LYS A 81 14.10 -17.75 21.11
C LYS A 81 13.22 -17.68 19.86
N CYS A 82 12.06 -18.36 19.82
CA CYS A 82 11.09 -18.17 18.74
C CYS A 82 10.57 -16.72 18.70
N LEU A 83 10.20 -16.17 19.85
CA LEU A 83 9.69 -14.80 19.96
C LEU A 83 10.79 -13.77 19.67
N GLN A 84 11.97 -13.90 20.28
CA GLN A 84 13.13 -13.01 20.08
C GLN A 84 13.62 -12.95 18.63
N MET A 85 13.54 -14.07 17.88
CA MET A 85 13.89 -14.06 16.45
C MET A 85 12.76 -13.53 15.55
N GLY A 86 11.58 -13.21 16.11
CA GLY A 86 10.47 -12.55 15.42
C GLY A 86 9.36 -13.48 14.90
N MET A 87 9.13 -14.66 15.52
CA MET A 87 7.96 -15.48 15.17
C MET A 87 6.65 -14.82 15.65
N ASN A 88 5.80 -14.45 14.69
CA ASN A 88 4.56 -13.72 14.90
C ASN A 88 3.41 -14.65 15.33
N ARG A 89 2.90 -14.47 16.57
CA ARG A 89 1.74 -15.24 17.08
C ARG A 89 0.46 -15.01 16.25
N LYS A 90 0.25 -13.79 15.75
CA LYS A 90 -0.94 -13.35 15.00
C LYS A 90 -1.01 -13.99 13.59
N ALA A 91 0.07 -14.61 13.12
CA ALA A 91 0.09 -15.40 11.89
C ALA A 91 -0.49 -16.81 12.05
N ILE A 92 -0.93 -17.20 13.25
CA ILE A 92 -1.59 -18.47 13.55
C ILE A 92 -3.11 -18.24 13.55
N ARG A 93 -3.83 -18.90 12.64
CA ARG A 93 -5.30 -18.88 12.59
C ARG A 93 -5.89 -19.86 13.62
N GLU A 94 -6.94 -19.43 14.30
CA GLU A 94 -7.67 -20.25 15.29
C GLU A 94 -8.60 -21.27 14.63
N ASP A 95 -9.12 -20.96 13.45
CA ASP A 95 -10.06 -21.77 12.65
C ASP A 95 -9.53 -23.15 12.19
N GLY A 96 -8.27 -23.47 12.50
CA GLY A 96 -7.63 -24.73 12.14
C GLY A 96 -7.39 -24.93 10.63
N MET A 97 -7.86 -24.02 9.77
CA MET A 97 -7.84 -24.20 8.33
C MET A 97 -6.41 -24.25 7.79
N PRO A 98 -6.15 -24.98 6.68
CA PRO A 98 -4.84 -25.02 6.03
C PRO A 98 -4.41 -23.62 5.59
N GLY A 99 -3.52 -23.00 6.37
CA GLY A 99 -3.06 -21.63 6.13
C GLY A 99 -2.37 -21.49 4.77
N GLY A 100 -2.72 -20.43 4.05
CA GLY A 100 -2.06 -20.03 2.81
C GLY A 100 -0.56 -19.77 3.00
N ARG A 101 0.19 -19.75 1.88
CA ARG A 101 1.64 -19.47 1.89
C ARG A 101 1.89 -17.98 2.17
N ASN A 102 1.85 -17.58 3.43
CA ASN A 102 2.13 -16.22 3.89
C ASN A 102 3.63 -15.85 3.66
N LYS A 103 3.99 -15.52 2.42
CA LYS A 103 5.36 -15.17 2.00
C LYS A 103 5.79 -13.75 2.38
N SER A 104 4.87 -12.89 2.83
CA SER A 104 5.07 -11.44 3.02
C SER A 104 5.18 -10.96 4.47
N ILE A 105 4.92 -11.83 5.46
CA ILE A 105 5.15 -11.48 6.87
C ILE A 105 6.63 -11.70 7.15
N GLY A 106 7.36 -10.62 7.47
CA GLY A 106 8.75 -10.67 7.93
C GLY A 106 8.87 -10.92 9.45
N PRO A 107 10.09 -10.91 10.02
CA PRO A 107 10.29 -10.97 11.46
C PRO A 107 9.62 -9.76 12.13
N VAL A 108 8.76 -10.01 13.10
CA VAL A 108 8.15 -8.95 13.92
C VAL A 108 9.11 -8.60 15.07
N GLN A 109 9.30 -7.31 15.33
CA GLN A 109 9.96 -6.86 16.57
C GLN A 109 8.94 -7.00 17.70
N ILE A 110 9.16 -7.95 18.60
CA ILE A 110 8.32 -8.19 19.78
C ILE A 110 9.03 -7.56 20.97
N SER A 111 8.37 -6.66 21.70
CA SER A 111 9.00 -5.99 22.85
C SER A 111 9.27 -6.98 23.99
N ASP A 112 10.28 -6.71 24.82
CA ASP A 112 10.59 -7.62 25.93
C ASP A 112 9.41 -7.75 26.91
N GLU A 113 8.60 -6.70 27.09
CA GLU A 113 7.37 -6.73 27.89
C GLU A 113 6.26 -7.59 27.25
N GLU A 114 6.14 -7.59 25.91
CA GLU A 114 5.22 -8.50 25.21
C GLU A 114 5.72 -9.96 25.29
N ILE A 115 7.03 -10.18 25.17
CA ILE A 115 7.64 -11.50 25.40
C ILE A 115 7.35 -11.97 26.83
N GLU A 116 7.52 -11.14 27.86
CA GLU A 116 7.22 -11.51 29.24
C GLU A 116 5.73 -11.80 29.47
N ARG A 117 4.80 -11.02 28.88
CA ARG A 117 3.34 -11.30 28.95
C ARG A 117 2.95 -12.62 28.28
N ILE A 118 3.55 -12.95 27.13
CA ILE A 118 3.34 -14.24 26.44
C ILE A 118 3.92 -15.39 27.27
N MET A 119 5.17 -15.25 27.73
CA MET A 119 5.90 -16.31 28.44
C MET A 119 5.38 -16.58 29.86
N SER A 120 4.76 -15.59 30.51
CA SER A 120 4.04 -15.74 31.78
C SER A 120 2.60 -16.24 31.61
N GLY A 121 2.04 -16.15 30.41
CA GLY A 121 0.65 -16.50 30.09
C GLY A 121 -0.37 -15.46 30.57
N GLN A 122 0.05 -14.24 30.91
CA GLN A 122 -0.86 -13.13 31.24
C GLN A 122 -1.71 -12.71 30.03
N GLU A 123 -1.10 -12.67 28.84
CA GLU A 123 -1.77 -12.32 27.58
C GLU A 123 -3.01 -13.20 27.29
N PHE A 124 -3.00 -14.44 27.75
CA PHE A 124 -4.10 -15.40 27.55
C PHE A 124 -5.28 -15.23 28.52
N LYS A 125 -5.14 -14.38 29.55
CA LYS A 125 -6.21 -14.09 30.54
C LYS A 125 -7.04 -12.88 30.18
N GLU A 126 -6.47 -11.90 29.48
CA GLU A 126 -7.16 -10.68 29.07
C GLU A 126 -8.25 -10.96 28.02
N GLU A 127 -8.01 -11.94 27.13
CA GLU A 127 -8.99 -12.43 26.15
C GLU A 127 -10.27 -13.07 26.77
N ALA A 128 -10.26 -13.43 28.07
CA ALA A 128 -11.37 -14.15 28.72
C ALA A 128 -12.36 -13.26 29.50
N ASN A 129 -12.09 -11.95 29.61
CA ASN A 129 -12.78 -11.05 30.56
C ASN A 129 -13.61 -9.92 29.90
N MET A 130 -13.93 -10.02 28.62
CA MET A 130 -14.88 -9.10 27.97
C MET A 130 -16.34 -9.51 28.27
N PRO A 131 -17.22 -8.59 28.73
CA PRO A 131 -18.63 -8.90 28.98
C PRO A 131 -19.43 -8.93 27.67
N ASP A 132 -20.29 -9.94 27.55
CA ASP A 132 -21.11 -10.23 26.36
C ASP A 132 -22.31 -9.28 26.23
N GLN A 133 -22.45 -8.58 25.09
CA GLN A 133 -23.56 -7.65 24.84
C GLN A 133 -24.71 -8.32 24.08
N THR A 134 -25.50 -9.05 24.85
CA THR A 134 -26.97 -8.99 24.85
C THR A 134 -27.70 -9.15 23.50
N TRP A 135 -28.00 -10.39 23.14
CA TRP A 135 -29.28 -10.73 22.48
C TRP A 135 -30.09 -11.67 23.35
N SER A 136 -31.03 -11.09 24.11
CA SER A 136 -32.04 -11.85 24.84
C SER A 136 -33.25 -12.12 23.94
N ASN A 137 -33.55 -13.40 23.70
CA ASN A 137 -34.93 -13.85 23.57
C ASN A 137 -35.07 -15.36 23.88
N ASN A 138 -35.61 -15.61 25.07
CA ASN A 138 -36.50 -16.72 25.45
C ASN A 138 -36.09 -18.17 25.12
N GLY A 139 -35.49 -18.79 26.14
CA GLY A 139 -35.71 -20.14 26.68
C GLY A 139 -36.38 -21.25 25.85
N ASP A 140 -35.79 -22.45 25.93
CA ASP A 140 -36.26 -23.42 26.93
C ASP A 140 -35.07 -24.26 27.46
N SER A 141 -35.25 -24.93 28.60
CA SER A 141 -34.22 -25.63 29.35
C SER A 141 -34.42 -27.15 29.38
N SER A 142 -33.41 -27.91 28.97
CA SER A 142 -33.13 -29.23 29.56
C SER A 142 -31.70 -29.72 29.28
N ASP A 143 -31.09 -30.28 30.31
CA ASP A 143 -29.72 -30.80 30.33
C ASP A 143 -29.54 -32.19 29.67
N HIS A 144 -28.26 -32.58 29.62
CA HIS A 144 -27.75 -33.95 29.71
C HIS A 144 -27.55 -34.80 28.43
N SER A 145 -26.26 -34.89 28.10
CA SER A 145 -25.51 -36.16 27.99
C SER A 145 -25.66 -37.03 26.74
N SER A 146 -24.52 -37.20 26.07
CA SER A 146 -24.23 -38.34 25.19
C SER A 146 -24.42 -39.68 25.91
N PRO A 147 -24.73 -40.73 25.14
CA PRO A 147 -24.10 -42.03 25.37
C PRO A 147 -23.34 -42.50 24.13
N GLY A 148 -22.10 -42.94 24.33
CA GLY A 148 -21.36 -43.74 23.35
C GLY A 148 -21.51 -45.23 23.67
N ASN A 149 -21.64 -46.04 22.62
CA ASN A 149 -21.35 -47.48 22.47
C ASN A 149 -21.81 -47.85 21.05
N GLY A 150 -21.17 -48.72 20.26
CA GLY A 150 -19.94 -49.48 20.45
C GLY A 150 -20.04 -50.81 19.69
N VAL A 151 -19.08 -51.10 18.78
CA VAL A 151 -18.62 -52.47 18.39
C VAL A 151 -19.74 -53.47 18.01
N SER A 152 -20.08 -53.73 16.74
CA SER A 152 -19.38 -54.63 15.77
C SER A 152 -20.44 -55.15 14.74
N GLU A 153 -20.19 -55.81 13.60
CA GLU A 153 -18.98 -56.16 12.82
C GLU A 153 -19.38 -56.54 11.35
N GLY A 154 -18.38 -56.80 10.48
CA GLY A 154 -18.52 -57.80 9.40
C GLY A 154 -18.83 -57.34 7.94
N ASN A 155 -17.94 -57.75 7.03
CA ASN A 155 -18.13 -58.08 5.61
C ASN A 155 -18.19 -56.99 4.50
N GLN A 156 -17.11 -57.00 3.72
CA GLN A 156 -16.99 -56.67 2.28
C GLN A 156 -17.86 -57.59 1.38
N PRO A 157 -18.02 -57.38 0.04
CA PRO A 157 -17.27 -56.48 -0.86
C PRO A 157 -18.11 -55.62 -1.84
N SER A 158 -17.43 -54.77 -2.62
CA SER A 158 -17.97 -54.08 -3.81
C SER A 158 -18.25 -55.03 -5.00
N PRO A 159 -19.04 -54.60 -5.99
CA PRO A 159 -18.50 -54.50 -7.35
C PRO A 159 -18.94 -53.22 -8.11
N ALA A 160 -18.57 -53.11 -9.39
CA ALA A 160 -18.50 -51.85 -10.13
C ALA A 160 -19.54 -51.65 -11.26
N SER A 161 -19.75 -50.37 -11.61
CA SER A 161 -19.97 -49.79 -12.95
C SER A 161 -21.09 -50.31 -13.89
N THR A 162 -22.01 -49.41 -14.28
CA THR A 162 -22.35 -49.01 -15.69
C THR A 162 -23.41 -47.89 -15.61
N LEU A 163 -23.24 -46.66 -16.14
CA LEU A 163 -23.14 -46.10 -17.51
C LEU A 163 -24.48 -45.80 -18.25
N SER A 164 -24.82 -44.50 -18.25
CA SER A 164 -25.43 -43.68 -19.33
C SER A 164 -26.86 -43.93 -19.88
N SER A 165 -27.74 -42.92 -19.76
CA SER A 165 -28.41 -42.15 -20.86
C SER A 165 -29.64 -41.35 -20.36
N ILE A 166 -30.08 -40.19 -20.87
CA ILE A 166 -29.50 -39.11 -21.74
C ILE A 166 -30.41 -37.83 -21.69
N ARG A 167 -29.81 -36.63 -21.79
CA ARG A 167 -30.36 -35.28 -22.19
C ARG A 167 -31.53 -34.58 -21.44
N SER A 168 -31.24 -33.36 -20.97
CA SER A 168 -31.70 -32.02 -21.47
C SER A 168 -30.86 -30.95 -20.72
N VAL A 169 -29.89 -30.21 -21.30
CA VAL A 169 -30.00 -28.95 -22.11
C VAL A 169 -30.99 -27.97 -21.46
N GLU A 170 -30.63 -26.76 -20.97
CA GLU A 170 -29.80 -25.63 -21.51
C GLU A 170 -28.79 -25.12 -20.44
N MET A 171 -27.57 -24.60 -20.68
CA MET A 171 -26.95 -23.70 -21.68
C MET A 171 -26.89 -22.21 -21.28
N ASN A 172 -25.89 -21.83 -20.45
CA ASN A 172 -24.96 -20.73 -20.77
C ASN A 172 -23.84 -20.58 -19.71
N GLY A 173 -22.62 -20.93 -20.12
CA GLY A 173 -21.39 -20.51 -19.47
C GLY A 173 -20.42 -19.96 -20.51
N TYR A 174 -19.20 -19.60 -20.06
CA TYR A 174 -18.02 -19.10 -20.79
C TYR A 174 -17.79 -17.58 -20.78
N THR A 175 -16.92 -17.13 -19.86
CA THR A 175 -15.81 -16.18 -20.12
C THR A 175 -14.87 -16.05 -18.89
N THR A 176 -14.43 -17.18 -18.32
CA THR A 176 -13.51 -17.20 -17.15
C THR A 176 -12.09 -17.68 -17.49
N ALA A 177 -11.75 -17.83 -18.78
CA ALA A 177 -10.55 -18.53 -19.24
C ALA A 177 -9.61 -17.69 -20.13
N LEU A 178 -9.51 -16.37 -19.89
CA LEU A 178 -8.69 -15.46 -20.71
C LEU A 178 -8.02 -14.30 -19.92
N ARG A 179 -7.77 -14.49 -18.61
CA ARG A 179 -7.10 -13.48 -17.75
C ARG A 179 -5.78 -13.92 -17.12
N GLU A 180 -5.20 -15.03 -17.55
CA GLU A 180 -3.91 -15.52 -17.08
C GLU A 180 -2.88 -15.51 -18.23
N GLN A 181 -2.28 -14.34 -18.52
CA GLN A 181 -1.00 -14.31 -19.27
C GLN A 181 -0.18 -13.01 -19.23
N TYR A 182 -0.64 -11.90 -18.62
CA TYR A 182 0.08 -10.61 -18.66
C TYR A 182 0.14 -9.81 -17.34
N ILE A 183 0.21 -10.50 -16.18
CA ILE A 183 0.53 -9.83 -14.89
C ILE A 183 1.63 -10.61 -14.16
N SER A 184 2.87 -10.37 -14.58
CA SER A 184 4.06 -10.70 -13.79
C SER A 184 4.68 -9.40 -13.28
N ASN A 185 4.19 -8.91 -12.14
CA ASN A 185 4.94 -8.12 -11.16
C ASN A 185 4.14 -8.03 -9.86
N ALA A 186 4.82 -8.06 -8.71
CA ALA A 186 4.18 -8.21 -7.41
C ALA A 186 3.56 -6.88 -6.92
N VAL A 187 2.23 -6.81 -6.89
CA VAL A 187 1.46 -5.67 -6.36
C VAL A 187 1.15 -5.89 -4.87
N THR A 188 1.26 -4.82 -4.08
CA THR A 188 1.01 -4.82 -2.63
C THR A 188 -0.46 -5.12 -2.28
N THR A 189 -0.70 -5.92 -1.26
CA THR A 189 -1.99 -6.58 -0.94
C THR A 189 -3.12 -5.68 -0.39
N HIS A 190 -2.97 -4.36 -0.34
CA HIS A 190 -3.80 -3.48 0.52
C HIS A 190 -5.17 -3.07 -0.05
N TYR A 191 -5.59 -3.60 -1.21
CA TYR A 191 -6.93 -3.33 -1.79
C TYR A 191 -7.78 -4.59 -2.02
N GLN A 192 -7.36 -5.75 -1.50
CA GLN A 192 -8.00 -7.03 -1.82
C GLN A 192 -9.00 -7.57 -0.78
N PHE A 193 -9.23 -6.85 0.33
CA PHE A 193 -10.13 -7.28 1.40
C PHE A 193 -11.22 -6.25 1.73
N LEU A 194 -12.29 -6.27 0.92
CA LEU A 194 -13.65 -5.89 1.32
C LEU A 194 -14.68 -6.60 0.39
N PRO A 195 -14.85 -7.94 0.46
CA PRO A 195 -15.66 -8.69 -0.52
C PRO A 195 -17.18 -8.64 -0.29
N HIS A 196 -17.63 -7.95 0.76
CA HIS A 196 -19.04 -7.89 1.16
C HIS A 196 -19.43 -6.44 1.45
N LEU A 197 -20.10 -5.78 0.49
CA LEU A 197 -21.04 -4.64 0.69
C LEU A 197 -21.63 -4.10 -0.64
N PHE A 198 -21.59 -4.84 -1.74
CA PHE A 198 -22.32 -4.50 -2.99
C PHE A 198 -23.84 -4.71 -2.83
N SER A 199 -24.48 -3.90 -1.99
CA SER A 199 -25.93 -3.75 -1.95
C SER A 199 -26.32 -2.49 -2.71
N TYR A 200 -26.91 -2.67 -3.90
CA TYR A 200 -27.34 -1.56 -4.74
C TYR A 200 -28.59 -0.88 -4.16
N ALA A 201 -28.43 0.29 -3.56
CA ALA A 201 -29.54 1.16 -3.18
C ALA A 201 -29.80 2.20 -4.29
N THR A 202 -30.86 2.00 -5.07
CA THR A 202 -31.29 2.92 -6.15
C THR A 202 -32.06 4.12 -5.62
N GLN A 203 -31.39 5.03 -4.92
CA GLN A 203 -31.90 6.36 -4.59
C GLN A 203 -30.80 7.43 -4.74
N PRO A 204 -31.14 8.68 -5.10
CA PRO A 204 -30.17 9.77 -5.11
C PRO A 204 -29.72 10.09 -3.67
N ARG A 205 -28.56 9.53 -3.27
CA ARG A 205 -27.92 9.90 -2.00
C ARG A 205 -27.51 11.37 -2.07
N SER A 206 -28.03 12.18 -1.14
CA SER A 206 -27.35 13.41 -0.75
C SER A 206 -26.10 13.03 0.05
N LEU A 207 -25.00 13.71 -0.22
CA LEU A 207 -23.79 13.72 0.62
C LEU A 207 -24.18 13.96 2.08
N TYR A 208 -23.58 13.22 3.01
CA TYR A 208 -23.83 13.48 4.44
C TYR A 208 -23.25 14.87 4.81
N PRO A 209 -23.98 15.70 5.59
CA PRO A 209 -23.52 17.05 5.95
C PRO A 209 -22.14 17.08 6.63
N GLN A 210 -21.82 16.03 7.39
CA GLN A 210 -20.53 15.86 8.05
C GLN A 210 -19.39 15.62 7.04
N SER A 211 -19.59 14.77 6.02
CA SER A 211 -18.63 14.51 4.94
C SER A 211 -18.31 15.80 4.18
N HIS A 212 -19.34 16.56 3.78
CA HIS A 212 -19.17 17.83 3.08
C HIS A 212 -18.36 18.84 3.91
N THR A 213 -18.63 18.93 5.21
CA THR A 213 -17.94 19.84 6.13
C THR A 213 -16.45 19.48 6.26
N LEU A 214 -16.14 18.20 6.47
CA LEU A 214 -14.76 17.72 6.60
C LEU A 214 -13.95 17.93 5.31
N ILE A 215 -14.55 17.69 4.14
CA ILE A 215 -13.91 17.95 2.84
C ILE A 215 -13.66 19.44 2.64
N SER A 216 -14.64 20.29 2.96
CA SER A 216 -14.48 21.74 2.87
C SER A 216 -13.34 22.24 3.76
N GLN A 217 -13.16 21.66 4.94
CA GLN A 217 -12.03 21.96 5.84
C GLN A 217 -10.69 21.47 5.28
N LEU A 218 -10.62 20.27 4.68
CA LEU A 218 -9.40 19.78 4.01
C LEU A 218 -9.01 20.68 2.83
N VAL A 219 -9.97 21.08 1.99
CA VAL A 219 -9.72 21.98 0.85
C VAL A 219 -9.30 23.37 1.31
N ALA A 220 -9.88 23.89 2.40
CA ALA A 220 -9.48 25.17 2.99
C ALA A 220 -8.07 25.14 3.64
N ALA A 221 -7.55 23.96 3.97
CA ALA A 221 -6.17 23.78 4.43
C ALA A 221 -5.15 23.84 3.29
N GLU A 222 -5.56 23.59 2.04
CA GLU A 222 -4.67 23.61 0.87
C GLU A 222 -4.28 25.03 0.43
N GLU A 223 -3.03 25.17 0.01
CA GLU A 223 -2.51 26.42 -0.56
C GLU A 223 -2.57 26.38 -2.09
N LEU A 224 -3.75 26.67 -2.64
CA LEU A 224 -4.04 26.61 -4.08
C LEU A 224 -3.45 27.78 -4.91
N VAL A 225 -2.59 28.61 -4.29
CA VAL A 225 -1.84 29.66 -5.01
C VAL A 225 -0.91 28.98 -6.02
N PRO A 226 -0.77 29.48 -7.26
CA PRO A 226 0.24 28.96 -8.19
C PRO A 226 1.65 28.88 -7.58
N LEU A 227 2.46 27.94 -8.04
CA LEU A 227 3.89 27.94 -7.72
C LEU A 227 4.58 29.13 -8.39
N GLY A 228 5.51 29.75 -7.68
CA GLY A 228 6.38 30.75 -8.28
C GLY A 228 7.41 30.08 -9.18
N THR A 229 7.48 30.48 -10.44
CA THR A 229 8.59 30.12 -11.35
C THR A 229 9.51 31.33 -11.54
N PRO A 230 10.40 31.63 -10.57
CA PRO A 230 11.21 32.86 -10.54
C PRO A 230 12.31 32.94 -11.62
N MET A 231 12.27 32.07 -12.64
CA MET A 231 13.21 32.06 -13.73
C MET A 231 12.56 32.68 -14.96
N LEU A 232 12.72 34.00 -15.11
CA LEU A 232 12.40 34.70 -16.36
C LEU A 232 13.43 34.27 -17.41
N ILE A 233 13.01 33.51 -18.42
CA ILE A 233 13.91 33.02 -19.45
C ILE A 233 13.62 33.72 -20.77
N GLU A 234 14.52 34.63 -21.14
CA GLU A 234 14.50 35.36 -22.41
C GLU A 234 14.54 34.42 -23.64
N GLU A 235 14.18 34.94 -24.82
CA GLU A 235 14.32 34.19 -26.06
C GLU A 235 15.80 33.92 -26.38
N GLY A 236 16.11 32.70 -26.80
CA GLY A 236 17.50 32.28 -27.09
C GLY A 236 18.35 31.87 -25.88
N TYR A 237 17.93 32.14 -24.64
CA TYR A 237 18.67 31.69 -23.45
C TYR A 237 18.69 30.16 -23.33
N ARG A 238 19.88 29.59 -23.10
CA ARG A 238 20.07 28.16 -22.83
C ARG A 238 20.20 27.94 -21.33
N VAL A 239 19.39 27.03 -20.79
CA VAL A 239 19.43 26.66 -19.37
C VAL A 239 20.48 25.57 -19.16
N THR A 240 21.40 25.77 -18.22
CA THR A 240 22.38 24.76 -17.83
C THR A 240 21.78 23.70 -16.91
N GLN A 241 22.42 22.53 -16.84
CA GLN A 241 22.05 21.46 -15.90
C GLN A 241 21.99 21.97 -14.44
N VAL A 242 22.95 22.81 -14.04
CA VAL A 242 23.07 23.36 -12.68
C VAL A 242 21.94 24.36 -12.37
N GLU A 243 21.58 25.24 -13.29
CA GLU A 243 20.45 26.16 -13.11
C GLU A 243 19.11 25.44 -13.03
N LEU A 244 18.91 24.43 -13.88
CA LEU A 244 17.69 23.60 -13.83
C LEU A 244 17.62 22.81 -12.52
N PHE A 245 18.73 22.22 -12.07
CA PHE A 245 18.80 21.56 -10.76
C PHE A 245 18.47 22.53 -9.62
N ALA A 246 19.06 23.73 -9.62
CA ALA A 246 18.77 24.76 -8.62
C ALA A 246 17.30 25.25 -8.65
N LEU A 247 16.66 25.29 -9.83
CA LEU A 247 15.22 25.55 -9.92
C LEU A 247 14.39 24.41 -9.34
N LEU A 248 14.71 23.15 -9.65
CA LEU A 248 14.03 21.97 -9.09
C LEU A 248 14.15 21.94 -7.56
N CYS A 249 15.33 22.25 -7.00
CA CYS A 249 15.52 22.36 -5.55
C CYS A 249 14.68 23.47 -4.92
N ARG A 250 14.59 24.66 -5.54
CA ARG A 250 13.74 25.76 -5.03
C ARG A 250 12.27 25.40 -5.04
N LEU A 251 11.78 24.77 -6.12
CA LEU A 251 10.40 24.30 -6.20
C LEU A 251 10.10 23.22 -5.15
N ALA A 252 11.04 22.28 -4.93
CA ALA A 252 10.91 21.25 -3.90
C ALA A 252 10.87 21.84 -2.48
N ASP A 253 11.70 22.85 -2.18
CA ASP A 253 11.72 23.56 -0.89
C ASP A 253 10.42 24.33 -0.63
N GLU A 254 9.93 25.10 -1.62
CA GLU A 254 8.64 25.78 -1.55
C GLU A 254 7.49 24.78 -1.32
N LEU A 255 7.48 23.68 -2.08
CA LEU A 255 6.47 22.63 -1.95
C LEU A 255 6.51 21.92 -0.60
N LEU A 256 7.70 21.70 -0.02
CA LEU A 256 7.88 21.14 1.31
C LEU A 256 7.41 22.11 2.40
N PHE A 257 7.75 23.39 2.29
CA PHE A 257 7.26 24.43 3.20
C PHE A 257 5.73 24.52 3.20
N ARG A 258 5.10 24.44 2.03
CA ARG A 258 3.64 24.35 1.89
C ARG A 258 3.07 23.09 2.56
N GLN A 259 3.77 21.95 2.60
CA GLN A 259 3.31 20.78 3.37
C GLN A 259 3.36 21.02 4.89
N ILE A 260 4.41 21.68 5.39
CA ILE A 260 4.52 22.05 6.81
C ILE A 260 3.40 23.03 7.20
N ALA A 261 3.09 23.99 6.33
CA ALA A 261 1.99 24.94 6.54
C ALA A 261 0.61 24.27 6.47
N TRP A 262 0.43 23.30 5.56
CA TRP A 262 -0.79 22.50 5.41
C TRP A 262 -1.11 21.68 6.66
N ILE A 263 -0.12 20.98 7.26
CA ILE A 263 -0.34 20.18 8.48
C ILE A 263 -0.99 21.01 9.60
N LYS A 264 -0.49 22.24 9.81
CA LYS A 264 -0.98 23.17 10.85
C LYS A 264 -2.42 23.65 10.62
N LYS A 265 -2.96 23.49 9.41
CA LYS A 265 -4.33 23.88 9.03
C LYS A 265 -5.30 22.70 9.02
N LEU A 266 -4.84 21.47 9.27
CA LEU A 266 -5.70 20.28 9.23
C LEU A 266 -6.80 20.33 10.30
N PRO A 267 -8.05 19.92 10.00
CA PRO A 267 -9.16 19.96 10.96
C PRO A 267 -8.97 19.00 12.16
N PHE A 268 -7.97 18.13 12.10
CA PHE A 268 -7.57 17.19 13.14
C PHE A 268 -6.17 17.48 13.70
N PHE A 269 -5.62 18.70 13.52
CA PHE A 269 -4.27 19.06 13.97
C PHE A 269 -4.04 18.86 15.49
N CYS A 270 -5.10 18.91 16.30
CA CYS A 270 -5.03 18.64 17.74
C CYS A 270 -5.25 17.16 18.11
N GLU A 271 -5.46 16.26 17.13
CA GLU A 271 -5.67 14.83 17.38
C GLU A 271 -4.36 14.02 17.41
N LEU A 272 -3.22 14.51 16.90
CA LEU A 272 -1.93 13.80 16.95
C LEU A 272 -0.83 14.66 17.60
N THR A 273 0.27 14.02 18.00
CA THR A 273 1.42 14.72 18.57
C THR A 273 2.27 15.42 17.49
N ILE A 274 3.01 16.46 17.87
CA ILE A 274 3.97 17.13 16.95
C ILE A 274 5.06 16.15 16.49
N GLU A 275 5.44 15.20 17.35
CA GLU A 275 6.38 14.12 17.04
C GLU A 275 5.81 13.19 15.96
N ASP A 276 4.56 12.73 16.11
CA ASP A 276 3.87 11.93 15.08
C ASP A 276 3.79 12.71 13.74
N TYR A 277 3.37 13.99 13.74
CA TYR A 277 3.34 14.79 12.51
C TYR A 277 4.70 14.93 11.84
N THR A 278 5.77 15.07 12.65
CA THR A 278 7.15 15.19 12.14
C THR A 278 7.62 13.85 11.56
N CYS A 279 7.29 12.73 12.20
CA CYS A 279 7.57 11.38 11.72
C CYS A 279 6.82 11.05 10.42
N LEU A 280 5.53 11.38 10.35
CA LEU A 280 4.70 11.21 9.15
C LEU A 280 5.22 12.04 7.98
N LEU A 281 5.53 13.32 8.20
CA LEU A 281 6.02 14.20 7.14
C LEU A 281 7.41 13.77 6.64
N SER A 282 8.34 13.46 7.54
CA SER A 282 9.71 13.05 7.15
C SER A 282 9.72 11.78 6.28
N SER A 283 8.71 10.92 6.44
CA SER A 283 8.56 9.68 5.68
C SER A 283 7.72 9.79 4.41
N THR A 284 6.89 10.83 4.24
CA THR A 284 5.91 10.93 3.13
C THR A 284 6.02 12.19 2.28
N TRP A 285 6.90 13.14 2.61
CA TRP A 285 6.93 14.44 1.93
C TRP A 285 7.10 14.34 0.40
N GLN A 286 7.92 13.41 -0.10
CA GLN A 286 8.08 13.19 -1.55
C GLN A 286 6.78 12.70 -2.21
N GLU A 287 6.00 11.86 -1.51
CA GLU A 287 4.71 11.35 -1.97
C GLU A 287 3.67 12.48 -2.06
N LEU A 288 3.63 13.35 -1.04
CA LEU A 288 2.74 14.50 -0.98
C LEU A 288 3.06 15.52 -2.08
N ILE A 289 4.35 15.79 -2.30
CA ILE A 289 4.82 16.67 -3.38
C ILE A 289 4.47 16.07 -4.75
N LEU A 290 4.74 14.79 -4.98
CA LEU A 290 4.41 14.12 -6.24
C LEU A 290 2.90 14.17 -6.52
N LEU A 291 2.05 13.85 -5.52
CA LEU A 291 0.60 13.95 -5.64
C LEU A 291 0.14 15.38 -5.98
N ALA A 292 0.74 16.41 -5.36
CA ALA A 292 0.42 17.80 -5.64
C ALA A 292 0.82 18.24 -7.07
N CYS A 293 2.02 17.84 -7.53
CA CYS A 293 2.50 18.06 -8.89
C CYS A 293 1.64 17.37 -9.97
N LEU A 294 1.04 16.22 -9.64
CA LEU A 294 0.12 15.48 -10.52
C LEU A 294 -1.30 16.06 -10.56
N THR A 295 -1.64 16.99 -9.66
CA THR A 295 -3.00 17.50 -9.46
C THR A 295 -3.02 19.04 -9.47
N ILE A 296 -3.00 19.68 -8.29
CA ILE A 296 -3.21 21.13 -8.12
C ILE A 296 -2.12 21.99 -8.77
N TYR A 297 -0.90 21.46 -8.94
CA TYR A 297 0.21 22.16 -9.61
C TYR A 297 0.52 21.63 -11.02
N SER A 298 -0.32 20.73 -11.55
CA SER A 298 -0.09 20.12 -12.87
C SER A 298 0.05 21.13 -14.00
N ALA A 299 -0.64 22.28 -13.90
CA ALA A 299 -0.53 23.37 -14.87
C ALA A 299 0.85 24.04 -14.88
N GLN A 300 1.44 24.32 -13.72
CA GLN A 300 2.77 24.94 -13.60
C GLN A 300 3.88 23.93 -13.95
N ILE A 301 3.68 22.66 -13.61
CA ILE A 301 4.62 21.58 -13.90
C ILE A 301 4.65 21.23 -15.41
N LEU A 302 3.49 21.16 -16.09
CA LEU A 302 3.38 20.85 -17.52
C LEU A 302 3.43 22.10 -18.44
N GLY A 303 3.26 23.29 -17.88
CA GLY A 303 3.43 24.60 -18.52
C GLY A 303 4.84 25.14 -18.27
N ASP A 304 4.95 26.08 -17.33
CA ASP A 304 6.15 26.85 -17.00
C ASP A 304 7.42 25.97 -16.90
N LEU A 305 7.41 24.92 -16.07
CA LEU A 305 8.58 24.06 -15.88
C LEU A 305 8.90 23.21 -17.13
N ALA A 306 7.89 22.84 -17.92
CA ALA A 306 8.11 22.18 -19.20
C ALA A 306 8.78 23.13 -20.22
N ASP A 307 8.46 24.42 -20.18
CA ASP A 307 9.08 25.44 -21.04
C ASP A 307 10.52 25.78 -20.57
N VAL A 308 10.77 25.76 -19.26
CA VAL A 308 12.15 25.82 -18.73
C VAL A 308 12.98 24.62 -19.18
N THR A 309 12.48 23.40 -18.95
CA THR A 309 13.21 22.17 -19.29
C THR A 309 13.37 21.97 -20.81
N ALA A 310 12.53 22.58 -21.64
CA ALA A 310 12.73 22.63 -23.08
C ALA A 310 14.04 23.35 -23.47
N LYS A 311 14.40 24.44 -22.76
CA LYS A 311 15.59 25.27 -23.01
C LYS A 311 16.91 24.68 -22.47
N TYR A 312 16.86 23.61 -21.66
CA TYR A 312 18.04 22.83 -21.28
C TYR A 312 18.39 21.81 -22.36
N THR A 313 19.66 21.73 -22.76
CA THR A 313 20.17 20.74 -23.74
C THR A 313 21.15 19.81 -23.02
N PRO A 314 20.83 18.51 -22.84
CA PRO A 314 21.78 17.55 -22.27
C PRO A 314 22.89 17.24 -23.27
N SER A 315 24.06 16.88 -22.75
CA SER A 315 25.20 16.33 -23.49
C SER A 315 24.99 14.85 -23.85
N ASP A 316 25.78 14.36 -24.81
CA ASP A 316 25.77 12.93 -25.17
C ASP A 316 26.21 12.03 -24.01
N GLU A 317 27.08 12.52 -23.11
CA GLU A 317 27.51 11.83 -21.90
C GLU A 317 26.36 11.69 -20.88
N GLU A 318 25.57 12.75 -20.66
CA GLU A 318 24.37 12.69 -19.81
C GLU A 318 23.31 11.72 -20.38
N LEU A 319 23.16 11.67 -21.70
CA LEU A 319 22.23 10.76 -22.37
C LEU A 319 22.67 9.29 -22.28
N GLN A 320 23.97 9.01 -22.45
CA GLN A 320 24.53 7.66 -22.35
C GLN A 320 24.64 7.16 -20.90
N GLY A 321 24.87 8.08 -19.95
CA GLY A 321 24.99 7.78 -18.52
C GLY A 321 23.67 7.69 -17.75
N PHE A 322 22.52 7.85 -18.40
CA PHE A 322 21.21 7.82 -17.75
C PHE A 322 20.89 6.42 -17.20
N SER A 323 20.61 6.33 -15.90
CA SER A 323 20.51 5.06 -15.17
C SER A 323 19.25 4.25 -15.54
N GLU A 324 19.33 2.91 -15.39
CA GLU A 324 18.16 2.02 -15.53
C GLU A 324 17.05 2.38 -14.52
N ASP A 325 17.41 2.69 -13.28
CA ASP A 325 16.47 3.20 -12.27
C ASP A 325 15.83 4.53 -12.72
N GLY A 326 16.60 5.44 -13.32
CA GLY A 326 16.10 6.68 -13.92
C GLY A 326 15.11 6.43 -15.06
N MET A 327 15.37 5.45 -15.91
CA MET A 327 14.45 5.04 -17.00
C MET A 327 13.14 4.44 -16.46
N GLU A 328 13.20 3.56 -15.45
CA GLU A 328 11.98 3.00 -14.84
C GLU A 328 11.14 4.08 -14.15
N VAL A 329 11.79 5.00 -13.42
CA VAL A 329 11.12 6.16 -12.80
C VAL A 329 10.50 7.07 -13.86
N MET A 330 11.20 7.33 -14.97
CA MET A 330 10.67 8.10 -16.10
C MET A 330 9.41 7.48 -16.69
N GLU A 331 9.42 6.19 -17.02
CA GLU A 331 8.26 5.50 -17.62
C GLU A 331 7.05 5.55 -16.69
N LYS A 332 7.25 5.25 -15.40
CA LYS A 332 6.17 5.26 -14.40
C LYS A 332 5.63 6.65 -14.14
N LEU A 333 6.47 7.69 -14.11
CA LEU A 333 6.02 9.08 -14.03
C LEU A 333 5.14 9.43 -15.23
N ILE A 334 5.58 9.13 -16.46
CA ILE A 334 4.80 9.40 -17.69
C ILE A 334 3.45 8.67 -17.66
N TYR A 335 3.42 7.40 -17.24
CA TYR A 335 2.17 6.66 -17.03
C TYR A 335 1.26 7.35 -16.01
N LEU A 336 1.81 7.76 -14.87
CA LEU A 336 1.03 8.34 -13.78
C LEU A 336 0.48 9.73 -14.14
N PHE A 337 1.28 10.59 -14.79
CA PHE A 337 0.81 11.87 -15.35
C PHE A 337 -0.37 11.68 -16.31
N ARG A 338 -0.27 10.71 -17.24
CA ARG A 338 -1.39 10.37 -18.15
C ARG A 338 -2.62 9.88 -17.40
N LYS A 339 -2.45 9.03 -16.39
CA LYS A 339 -3.54 8.50 -15.55
C LYS A 339 -4.27 9.61 -14.79
N PHE A 340 -3.54 10.51 -14.13
CA PHE A 340 -4.14 11.65 -13.43
C PHE A 340 -4.87 12.62 -14.38
N HIS A 341 -4.29 12.91 -15.54
CA HIS A 341 -4.93 13.71 -16.58
C HIS A 341 -6.23 13.07 -17.11
N GLN A 342 -6.28 11.74 -17.23
CA GLN A 342 -7.49 11.01 -17.61
C GLN A 342 -8.56 11.02 -16.50
N LEU A 343 -8.16 10.78 -15.25
CA LEU A 343 -9.06 10.73 -14.09
C LEU A 343 -9.73 12.07 -13.78
N LYS A 344 -9.04 13.18 -14.08
CA LYS A 344 -9.46 14.56 -13.76
C LYS A 344 -9.86 14.66 -12.28
N VAL A 345 -8.89 14.38 -11.42
CA VAL A 345 -9.04 14.42 -9.96
C VAL A 345 -9.40 15.85 -9.56
N SER A 346 -10.53 16.02 -8.88
CA SER A 346 -10.99 17.32 -8.38
C SER A 346 -10.30 17.72 -7.07
N ASN A 347 -10.33 19.00 -6.70
CA ASN A 347 -9.62 19.50 -5.53
C ASN A 347 -10.06 18.81 -4.23
N GLU A 348 -11.34 18.45 -4.12
CA GLU A 348 -11.90 17.71 -3.00
C GLU A 348 -11.34 16.28 -2.92
N GLU A 349 -11.23 15.60 -4.06
CA GLU A 349 -10.65 14.25 -4.16
C GLU A 349 -9.15 14.29 -3.85
N TYR A 350 -8.43 15.28 -4.38
CA TYR A 350 -7.01 15.52 -4.05
C TYR A 350 -6.80 15.71 -2.54
N ALA A 351 -7.58 16.58 -1.90
CA ALA A 351 -7.43 16.88 -0.48
C ALA A 351 -7.71 15.63 0.39
N CYS A 352 -8.72 14.82 0.03
CA CYS A 352 -8.96 13.52 0.64
C CYS A 352 -7.82 12.52 0.39
N MET A 353 -7.38 12.35 -0.86
CA MET A 353 -6.26 11.46 -1.23
C MET A 353 -4.98 11.81 -0.48
N LYS A 354 -4.68 13.10 -0.34
CA LYS A 354 -3.51 13.63 0.35
C LYS A 354 -3.59 13.34 1.85
N ALA A 355 -4.75 13.58 2.48
CA ALA A 355 -4.97 13.26 3.89
C ALA A 355 -4.84 11.74 4.15
N ILE A 356 -5.48 10.90 3.34
CA ILE A 356 -5.40 9.43 3.43
C ILE A 356 -3.95 8.94 3.19
N ASN A 357 -3.21 9.59 2.29
CA ASN A 357 -1.81 9.22 2.04
C ASN A 357 -0.88 9.59 3.19
N PHE A 358 -1.07 10.78 3.77
CA PHE A 358 -0.31 11.28 4.91
C PHE A 358 -0.57 10.49 6.20
N LEU A 359 -1.82 10.07 6.42
CA LEU A 359 -2.25 9.29 7.59
C LEU A 359 -1.81 7.82 7.51
N ASN A 360 -0.54 7.56 7.24
CA ASN A 360 0.00 6.23 6.98
C ASN A 360 0.52 5.54 8.27
N GLN A 361 -0.27 4.60 8.78
CA GLN A 361 0.03 3.83 10.00
C GLN A 361 1.23 2.88 9.90
N ASP A 362 1.74 2.58 8.71
CA ASP A 362 2.88 1.68 8.52
C ASP A 362 4.25 2.37 8.74
N ILE A 363 4.24 3.67 9.05
CA ILE A 363 5.44 4.47 9.30
C ILE A 363 6.01 4.16 10.69
N ARG A 364 7.30 3.77 10.73
CA ARG A 364 8.01 3.48 11.98
C ARG A 364 8.33 4.77 12.73
N GLY A 365 8.03 4.78 14.03
CA GLY A 365 8.28 5.92 14.92
C GLY A 365 7.00 6.65 15.35
N VAL A 366 5.86 6.37 14.73
CA VAL A 366 4.55 6.89 15.18
C VAL A 366 4.16 6.23 16.49
N THR A 367 3.78 7.07 17.47
CA THR A 367 3.29 6.67 18.79
C THR A 367 1.77 6.40 18.77
N SER A 368 0.99 7.28 18.15
CA SER A 368 -0.49 7.28 18.21
C SER A 368 -1.16 6.39 17.15
N VAL A 369 -0.64 5.17 16.91
CA VAL A 369 -1.01 4.30 15.76
C VAL A 369 -2.52 4.03 15.66
N SER A 370 -3.22 3.76 16.77
CA SER A 370 -4.66 3.49 16.77
C SER A 370 -5.49 4.71 16.36
N GLN A 371 -5.08 5.90 16.79
CA GLN A 371 -5.74 7.16 16.46
C GLN A 371 -5.47 7.56 15.00
N LEU A 372 -4.26 7.28 14.50
CA LEU A 372 -3.89 7.42 13.10
C LEU A 372 -4.73 6.52 12.19
N GLU A 373 -4.95 5.26 12.56
CA GLU A 373 -5.84 4.33 11.86
C GLU A 373 -7.30 4.83 11.86
N GLN A 374 -7.79 5.34 13.00
CA GLN A 374 -9.14 5.90 13.11
C GLN A 374 -9.33 7.14 12.23
N LEU A 375 -8.34 8.03 12.20
CA LEU A 375 -8.31 9.19 11.31
C LEU A 375 -8.27 8.78 9.84
N ASN A 376 -7.42 7.82 9.46
CA ASN A 376 -7.35 7.32 8.09
C ASN A 376 -8.72 6.78 7.63
N LYS A 377 -9.33 5.90 8.43
CA LYS A 377 -10.67 5.35 8.16
C LYS A 377 -11.74 6.44 8.03
N ARG A 378 -11.70 7.47 8.89
CA ARG A 378 -12.62 8.63 8.82
C ARG A 378 -12.55 9.29 7.44
N TYR A 379 -11.35 9.63 6.95
CA TYR A 379 -11.19 10.27 5.65
C TYR A 379 -11.42 9.34 4.46
N TRP A 380 -11.16 8.04 4.61
CA TRP A 380 -11.49 7.02 3.61
C TRP A 380 -13.00 6.96 3.34
N TYR A 381 -13.83 6.86 4.39
CA TYR A 381 -15.29 6.86 4.24
C TYR A 381 -15.84 8.21 3.74
N VAL A 382 -15.29 9.34 4.20
CA VAL A 382 -15.66 10.68 3.72
C VAL A 382 -15.37 10.84 2.22
N CYS A 383 -14.22 10.34 1.76
CA CYS A 383 -13.86 10.34 0.34
C CYS A 383 -14.78 9.42 -0.47
N GLN A 384 -15.10 8.23 0.05
CA GLN A 384 -16.03 7.31 -0.59
C GLN A 384 -17.42 7.95 -0.76
N ASP A 385 -18.04 8.43 0.32
CA ASP A 385 -19.35 9.08 0.33
C ASP A 385 -19.42 10.25 -0.68
N PHE A 386 -18.38 11.07 -0.71
CA PHE A 386 -18.26 12.17 -1.67
C PHE A 386 -18.20 11.70 -3.12
N THR A 387 -17.37 10.71 -3.43
CA THR A 387 -17.25 10.20 -4.81
C THR A 387 -18.50 9.46 -5.28
N GLU A 388 -19.16 8.69 -4.41
CA GLU A 388 -20.44 8.03 -4.71
C GLU A 388 -21.55 9.06 -4.99
N CYS A 389 -21.60 10.15 -4.23
CA CYS A 389 -22.58 11.22 -4.40
C CYS A 389 -22.29 12.12 -5.62
N LYS A 390 -21.03 12.53 -5.85
CA LYS A 390 -20.63 13.45 -6.93
C LYS A 390 -20.56 12.75 -8.29
N TYR A 391 -20.29 11.44 -8.31
CA TYR A 391 -20.11 10.65 -9.54
C TYR A 391 -20.92 9.33 -9.52
N PRO A 392 -22.26 9.36 -9.38
CA PRO A 392 -23.09 8.15 -9.27
C PRO A 392 -23.02 7.24 -10.52
N HIS A 393 -22.64 7.80 -11.67
CA HIS A 393 -22.42 7.06 -12.92
C HIS A 393 -21.02 6.41 -13.03
N GLN A 394 -20.12 6.63 -12.06
CA GLN A 394 -18.76 6.11 -12.05
C GLN A 394 -18.47 5.33 -10.75
N PRO A 395 -19.14 4.19 -10.48
CA PRO A 395 -19.02 3.45 -9.21
C PRO A 395 -17.61 2.89 -8.93
N LYS A 396 -16.71 2.92 -9.92
CA LYS A 396 -15.30 2.52 -9.77
C LYS A 396 -14.36 3.69 -9.47
N ARG A 397 -14.84 4.93 -9.51
CA ARG A 397 -13.99 6.14 -9.39
C ARG A 397 -13.19 6.16 -8.09
N PHE A 398 -13.82 5.81 -6.96
CA PHE A 398 -13.16 5.73 -5.67
C PHE A 398 -12.02 4.69 -5.63
N PRO A 399 -12.26 3.40 -5.97
CA PRO A 399 -11.16 2.44 -6.18
C PRO A 399 -10.08 2.94 -7.14
N GLU A 400 -10.44 3.56 -8.25
CA GLU A 400 -9.49 4.04 -9.27
C GLU A 400 -8.55 5.14 -8.76
N ILE A 401 -9.06 6.13 -8.00
CA ILE A 401 -8.22 7.16 -7.39
C ILE A 401 -7.38 6.60 -6.23
N MET A 402 -7.95 5.73 -5.38
CA MET A 402 -7.21 5.13 -4.27
C MET A 402 -6.06 4.24 -4.76
N MET A 403 -6.26 3.48 -5.84
CA MET A 403 -5.23 2.70 -6.52
C MET A 403 -4.11 3.55 -7.17
N CYS A 404 -4.16 4.88 -7.10
CA CYS A 404 -3.04 5.74 -7.48
C CYS A 404 -2.04 5.97 -6.33
N LEU A 405 -2.46 5.83 -5.06
CA LEU A 405 -1.58 6.05 -3.91
C LEU A 405 -0.40 5.05 -3.82
N PRO A 406 -0.57 3.73 -4.08
CA PRO A 406 0.57 2.81 -4.12
C PRO A 406 1.57 3.09 -5.23
N GLU A 407 1.10 3.57 -6.39
CA GLU A 407 1.97 3.95 -7.51
C GLU A 407 2.79 5.19 -7.15
N ILE A 408 2.16 6.19 -6.50
CA ILE A 408 2.87 7.36 -5.95
C ILE A 408 3.95 6.94 -4.96
N ARG A 409 3.62 6.07 -4.00
CA ARG A 409 4.58 5.50 -3.02
C ARG A 409 5.75 4.79 -3.70
N CYS A 410 5.46 3.93 -4.68
CA CYS A 410 6.48 3.20 -5.42
C CYS A 410 7.43 4.14 -6.19
N ILE A 411 6.87 5.13 -6.89
CA ILE A 411 7.65 6.09 -7.68
C ILE A 411 8.45 7.02 -6.78
N ALA A 412 7.85 7.58 -5.72
CA ALA A 412 8.52 8.46 -4.78
C ALA A 412 9.70 7.74 -4.09
N GLY A 413 9.50 6.48 -3.65
CA GLY A 413 10.56 5.66 -3.07
C GLY A 413 11.69 5.33 -4.03
N LYS A 414 11.41 5.17 -5.34
CA LYS A 414 12.45 4.96 -6.36
C LYS A 414 13.15 6.25 -6.78
N LEU A 415 12.44 7.38 -6.82
CA LEU A 415 12.98 8.69 -7.19
C LEU A 415 14.15 9.11 -6.28
N VAL A 416 14.13 8.72 -4.99
CA VAL A 416 15.22 8.97 -4.03
C VAL A 416 16.53 8.23 -4.39
N ASN A 417 16.47 7.14 -5.17
CA ASN A 417 17.65 6.40 -5.62
C ASN A 417 18.24 6.93 -6.93
N VAL A 418 17.53 7.83 -7.64
CA VAL A 418 18.05 8.45 -8.88
C VAL A 418 19.16 9.44 -8.51
N PRO A 419 20.37 9.36 -9.10
CA PRO A 419 21.45 10.29 -8.82
C PRO A 419 21.01 11.75 -9.08
N LEU A 420 21.42 12.67 -8.19
CA LEU A 420 20.96 14.07 -8.23
C LEU A 420 21.33 14.76 -9.55
N GLU A 421 22.50 14.44 -10.13
CA GLU A 421 22.93 14.93 -11.46
C GLU A 421 21.97 14.53 -12.59
N GLN A 422 21.23 13.42 -12.45
CA GLN A 422 20.32 12.90 -13.47
C GLN A 422 18.91 13.49 -13.38
N LEU A 423 18.56 14.19 -12.27
CA LEU A 423 17.23 14.77 -12.09
C LEU A 423 16.86 15.82 -13.17
N PRO A 424 17.74 16.75 -13.61
CA PRO A 424 17.44 17.68 -14.71
C PRO A 424 17.03 16.95 -16.01
N LEU A 425 17.73 15.88 -16.36
CA LEU A 425 17.45 15.06 -17.54
C LEU A 425 16.15 14.25 -17.38
N LEU A 426 15.94 13.63 -16.22
CA LEU A 426 14.70 12.92 -15.88
C LEU A 426 13.48 13.83 -16.03
N PHE A 427 13.50 15.00 -15.40
CA PHE A 427 12.39 15.97 -15.49
C PHE A 427 12.18 16.47 -16.92
N LYS A 428 13.26 16.77 -17.67
CA LYS A 428 13.15 17.11 -19.10
C LYS A 428 12.44 16.02 -19.89
N ALA A 429 12.87 14.76 -19.74
CA ALA A 429 12.35 13.64 -20.52
C ALA A 429 10.88 13.33 -20.18
N VAL A 430 10.50 13.35 -18.90
CA VAL A 430 9.11 13.19 -18.44
C VAL A 430 8.22 14.31 -18.99
N LEU A 431 8.59 15.57 -18.77
CA LEU A 431 7.76 16.72 -19.16
C LEU A 431 7.60 16.85 -20.67
N HIS A 432 8.68 16.63 -21.43
CA HIS A 432 8.64 16.60 -22.90
C HIS A 432 7.69 15.50 -23.41
N SER A 433 7.74 14.31 -22.82
CA SER A 433 6.89 13.17 -23.19
C SER A 433 5.42 13.44 -22.87
N CYS A 434 5.12 14.04 -21.71
CA CYS A 434 3.76 14.42 -21.31
C CYS A 434 3.20 15.51 -22.24
N LYS A 435 3.94 16.59 -22.50
CA LYS A 435 3.51 17.72 -23.37
C LYS A 435 3.26 17.27 -24.80
N SER A 436 4.14 16.42 -25.35
CA SER A 436 3.97 15.81 -26.68
C SER A 436 2.73 14.93 -26.77
N SER A 437 2.46 14.13 -25.73
CA SER A 437 1.30 13.24 -25.66
C SER A 437 -0.04 13.99 -25.65
N LEU A 438 -0.09 15.17 -25.02
CA LEU A 438 -1.29 16.02 -24.95
C LEU A 438 -1.56 16.74 -26.27
N ASN A 439 -0.52 17.28 -26.91
CA ASN A 439 -0.63 17.93 -28.22
C ASN A 439 -1.00 16.94 -29.35
N GLY A 440 -0.59 15.67 -29.22
CA GLY A 440 -0.97 14.61 -30.16
C GLY A 440 -2.48 14.35 -30.23
N THR A 441 -3.23 14.56 -29.13
CA THR A 441 -4.68 14.32 -29.10
C THR A 441 -5.45 15.33 -29.97
N TYR A 442 -4.95 16.57 -30.10
CA TYR A 442 -5.57 17.60 -30.94
C TYR A 442 -5.34 17.40 -32.44
N ARG A 443 -4.30 16.67 -32.86
CA ARG A 443 -4.04 16.39 -34.30
C ARG A 443 -4.92 15.28 -34.89
N SER A 444 -5.69 14.55 -34.07
CA SER A 444 -6.60 13.50 -34.54
C SER A 444 -7.94 14.05 -35.06
N MET A 445 -8.33 15.27 -34.66
CA MET A 445 -9.44 16.00 -35.27
C MET A 445 -8.93 16.87 -36.42
N GLY A 446 -8.67 16.23 -37.57
CA GLY A 446 -8.48 16.96 -38.83
C GLY A 446 -9.73 17.78 -39.19
N PRO A 447 -9.59 18.95 -39.84
CA PRO A 447 -10.74 19.77 -40.20
C PRO A 447 -11.66 19.02 -41.17
N SER A 448 -12.96 19.12 -40.93
CA SER A 448 -13.99 18.54 -41.80
C SER A 448 -13.84 19.06 -43.24
N PRO A 449 -14.09 18.24 -44.28
CA PRO A 449 -14.00 18.70 -45.66
C PRO A 449 -15.00 19.84 -45.92
N PRO A 450 -14.63 20.83 -46.74
CA PRO A 450 -15.46 22.02 -46.95
C PRO A 450 -16.78 21.65 -47.63
N VAL A 451 -17.89 22.08 -47.02
CA VAL A 451 -19.24 21.96 -47.59
C VAL A 451 -19.30 22.73 -48.91
N PRO A 452 -19.78 22.13 -50.02
CA PRO A 452 -19.92 22.85 -51.27
C PRO A 452 -20.96 23.97 -51.13
N LYS A 453 -20.55 25.22 -51.39
CA LYS A 453 -21.47 26.35 -51.42
C LYS A 453 -22.43 26.18 -52.60
N GLY A 454 -23.71 25.97 -52.31
CA GLY A 454 -24.76 25.99 -53.32
C GLY A 454 -24.82 27.34 -54.02
N THR A 455 -24.84 27.32 -55.35
CA THR A 455 -25.11 28.50 -56.18
C THR A 455 -26.55 28.97 -55.95
N ALA A 456 -26.72 30.23 -55.54
CA ALA A 456 -28.03 30.87 -55.58
C ALA A 456 -28.48 31.06 -57.04
N PRO A 457 -29.76 30.85 -57.37
CA PRO A 457 -30.28 31.17 -58.70
C PRO A 457 -30.40 32.69 -58.86
N ALA A 458 -30.01 33.19 -60.02
CA ALA A 458 -30.32 34.54 -60.47
C ALA A 458 -31.19 34.45 -61.73
N ASN A 459 -32.41 34.98 -61.61
CA ASN A 459 -33.48 35.11 -62.63
C ASN A 459 -34.01 33.81 -63.27
#